data_AF-A0A094H6M1-F1
#
_entry.id   AF-A0A094H6M1-F1
#
_cell.length_a   1.000
_cell.length_b   1.000
_cell.length_c   1.000
_cell.angle_alpha   90.00
_cell.angle_beta   90.00
_cell.angle_gamma   90.00
#
_symmetry.space_group_name_H-M   'P 1'
#
loop_
_entity.id
_entity.type
_entity.pdbx_description
1 polymer ?
#
loop_
_entity_poly.entity_id
_entity_poly.type
_entity_poly.pdbx_seq_one_letter_code
_entity_poly.pdbx_strand_id
1 'polypeptide(L)'
;MSEQAQEQLALSFRHISEGTPHGFQARPDVNNIPNQLPAGCSVDMAAFTSRHGSRYPDPGSYNGWVALQTKIQSAPKFQAQGSLKFMSTWKPVLRNPELELSLVSLGGYKELYDMGYTYRTRYPQLYSENQTFLAWANMYQANQPRVVDSARLFVRGYVGPDSTTRGSVYVLNNTDPRGVANSLAPSDLCPMYKDTSGGINATTWNDIYLPKVTARLNKLIAPHSALNFTTSEVSQFPVLCGFESQITGTRSPFCDVFTKDELRDFEYAQDIRYYYGAGPGAVKNSTFMLPFLSAVVSRFVDGPDKEYTSSKSSAPYKLPPLIATFSNDGQINQLASNIGVFDDQAPLPPTHIPRDQKYIASNFVTMRGTITFERLTCGGKGDPYVRILLNDAVYPVVGCDSGPGRSCPLKQYEKIVAKKQKDSGSFVENCFGAKASAAEQSLAAEGLQVKTTFLTDINLPWDGYTLGNPGVTLQSLDNAAACVSAIGVTSPSTTSTSSTLSSGQAPHTTPYPHGVQIHNAYQITWASSDKPSLSPTPPDFSSGCSAVLSTSSKKKWRAEDEARRRRRDGVGAGAGREGVADNPGELGGDVKT
;
A
#
# COMPACT_ATOMS: atom_id res chain seq x y z
N MET A 1 -5.22 25.36 -1.61
CA MET A 1 -5.17 24.05 -0.93
C MET A 1 -5.06 22.98 -2.00
N SER A 2 -3.83 22.72 -2.46
CA SER A 2 -3.48 21.76 -3.52
C SER A 2 -2.81 20.54 -2.89
N GLU A 3 -3.14 19.33 -3.37
CA GLU A 3 -2.54 18.00 -3.06
C GLU A 3 -2.49 17.51 -1.60
N GLN A 4 -2.33 18.36 -0.58
CA GLN A 4 -2.22 17.94 0.84
C GLN A 4 -3.49 17.27 1.40
N ALA A 5 -4.62 17.38 0.71
CA ALA A 5 -5.88 16.76 1.11
C ALA A 5 -5.95 15.25 0.79
N GLN A 6 -5.15 14.71 -0.15
CA GLN A 6 -5.30 13.33 -0.65
C GLN A 6 -4.68 12.25 0.26
N GLU A 7 -4.07 12.65 1.39
CA GLU A 7 -3.12 11.79 2.10
C GLU A 7 -3.54 11.35 3.50
N GLN A 8 -4.80 11.55 3.89
CA GLN A 8 -5.12 11.75 5.30
C GLN A 8 -5.60 10.50 6.06
N LEU A 9 -5.76 9.37 5.37
CA LEU A 9 -6.23 8.10 5.94
C LEU A 9 -5.13 7.03 5.97
N ALA A 10 -3.94 7.40 6.43
CA ALA A 10 -2.81 6.47 6.58
C ALA A 10 -3.11 5.33 7.57
N LEU A 11 -3.93 5.60 8.58
CA LEU A 11 -4.38 4.64 9.59
C LEU A 11 -5.82 5.03 9.97
N SER A 12 -6.72 4.08 10.16
CA SER A 12 -8.01 4.42 10.77
C SER A 12 -7.77 4.93 12.20
N PHE A 13 -8.28 6.12 12.50
CA PHE A 13 -8.08 6.79 13.79
C PHE A 13 -8.66 6.03 15.00
N ARG A 14 -9.59 5.09 14.79
CA ARG A 14 -10.03 4.18 15.87
C ARG A 14 -8.83 3.43 16.46
N HIS A 15 -7.88 3.02 15.62
CA HIS A 15 -6.67 2.29 16.01
C HIS A 15 -5.53 3.22 16.49
N ILE A 16 -5.59 4.51 16.15
CA ILE A 16 -4.69 5.54 16.70
C ILE A 16 -4.98 5.77 18.19
N SER A 17 -6.23 5.58 18.63
CA SER A 17 -6.63 5.76 20.03
C SER A 17 -6.43 4.53 20.93
N GLU A 18 -6.18 3.35 20.35
CA GLU A 18 -6.16 2.05 21.04
C GLU A 18 -4.76 1.43 21.18
N GLY A 19 -3.71 2.09 20.66
CA GLY A 19 -2.32 1.61 20.81
C GLY A 19 -2.02 0.28 20.10
N THR A 20 -2.86 -0.11 19.13
CA THR A 20 -2.74 -1.37 18.38
C THR A 20 -1.49 -1.38 17.48
N PRO A 21 -0.76 -2.52 17.39
CA PRO A 21 0.41 -2.67 16.54
C PRO A 21 0.11 -2.39 15.06
N HIS A 22 1.12 -1.86 14.34
CA HIS A 22 1.03 -1.56 12.91
C HIS A 22 0.79 -2.82 12.07
N GLY A 23 -0.30 -2.82 11.31
CA GLY A 23 -0.68 -3.86 10.35
C GLY A 23 -2.11 -3.67 9.86
N PHE A 24 -2.41 -4.10 8.64
CA PHE A 24 -3.79 -4.17 8.16
C PHE A 24 -4.56 -5.16 9.03
N GLN A 25 -5.54 -4.69 9.80
CA GLN A 25 -6.51 -5.53 10.48
C GLN A 25 -7.83 -5.47 9.72
N ALA A 26 -8.46 -6.63 9.52
CA ALA A 26 -9.83 -6.70 9.02
C ALA A 26 -10.70 -5.75 9.85
N ARG A 27 -11.50 -4.92 9.18
CA ARG A 27 -12.36 -3.96 9.87
C ARG A 27 -13.31 -4.72 10.80
N PRO A 28 -13.60 -4.18 12.01
CA PRO A 28 -14.74 -4.64 12.78
C PRO A 28 -15.99 -4.61 11.91
N ASP A 29 -16.86 -5.58 12.10
CA ASP A 29 -18.12 -5.68 11.39
C ASP A 29 -18.98 -4.45 11.67
N VAL A 30 -18.96 -3.48 10.74
CA VAL A 30 -19.70 -2.21 10.89
C VAL A 30 -21.17 -2.33 10.55
N ASN A 31 -21.58 -3.43 9.91
CA ASN A 31 -22.96 -3.68 9.47
C ASN A 31 -23.64 -4.81 10.25
N ASN A 32 -22.95 -5.37 11.26
CA ASN A 32 -23.37 -6.57 11.99
C ASN A 32 -23.67 -7.77 11.06
N ILE A 33 -22.88 -7.91 9.99
CA ILE A 33 -22.86 -9.05 9.08
C ILE A 33 -21.47 -9.74 9.12
N PRO A 34 -21.41 -11.00 9.57
CA PRO A 34 -20.16 -11.74 9.63
C PRO A 34 -19.51 -11.90 8.23
N ASN A 35 -18.18 -11.80 8.16
CA ASN A 35 -17.42 -11.98 6.92
C ASN A 35 -17.32 -13.47 6.50
N GLN A 36 -17.58 -14.41 7.41
CA GLN A 36 -17.60 -15.84 7.09
C GLN A 36 -18.53 -16.13 5.90
N LEU A 37 -18.13 -17.06 5.04
CA LEU A 37 -18.99 -17.48 3.94
C LEU A 37 -20.28 -18.10 4.49
N PRO A 38 -21.46 -17.77 3.93
CA PRO A 38 -22.70 -18.40 4.34
C PRO A 38 -22.64 -19.92 4.14
N ALA A 39 -23.30 -20.67 5.02
CA ALA A 39 -23.30 -22.13 4.97
C ALA A 39 -23.80 -22.63 3.60
N GLY A 40 -23.06 -23.58 3.01
CA GLY A 40 -23.39 -24.15 1.70
C GLY A 40 -23.06 -23.25 0.50
N CYS A 41 -22.34 -22.15 0.71
CA CYS A 41 -21.82 -21.29 -0.35
C CYS A 41 -20.31 -21.44 -0.55
N SER A 42 -19.87 -21.24 -1.79
CA SER A 42 -18.45 -21.14 -2.18
C SER A 42 -18.22 -19.91 -3.05
N VAL A 43 -17.00 -19.39 -3.03
CA VAL A 43 -16.55 -18.34 -3.96
C VAL A 43 -15.92 -19.01 -5.17
N ASP A 44 -16.47 -18.79 -6.36
CA ASP A 44 -15.88 -19.34 -7.61
C ASP A 44 -15.19 -18.28 -8.48
N MET A 45 -15.42 -17.00 -8.18
CA MET A 45 -14.65 -15.86 -8.68
C MET A 45 -14.57 -14.76 -7.62
N ALA A 46 -13.51 -13.97 -7.66
CA ALA A 46 -13.40 -12.76 -6.87
C ALA A 46 -12.75 -11.64 -7.69
N ALA A 47 -13.10 -10.40 -7.40
CA ALA A 47 -12.46 -9.22 -7.94
C ALA A 47 -12.17 -8.26 -6.80
N PHE A 48 -10.97 -7.70 -6.75
CA PHE A 48 -10.69 -6.61 -5.84
C PHE A 48 -10.03 -5.44 -6.56
N THR A 49 -10.34 -4.25 -6.06
CA THR A 49 -9.63 -3.02 -6.40
C THR A 49 -9.05 -2.45 -5.13
N SER A 50 -7.73 -2.37 -5.07
CA SER A 50 -7.00 -1.84 -3.91
C SER A 50 -6.35 -0.50 -4.24
N ARG A 51 -6.40 0.43 -3.29
CA ARG A 51 -5.44 1.54 -3.22
C ARG A 51 -4.04 0.96 -3.11
N HIS A 52 -3.04 1.72 -3.56
CA HIS A 52 -1.66 1.49 -3.16
C HIS A 52 -1.51 1.33 -1.63
N GLY A 53 -0.47 0.61 -1.21
CA GLY A 53 -0.11 0.47 0.21
C GLY A 53 0.33 1.78 0.84
N SER A 54 0.62 1.75 2.13
CA SER A 54 1.22 2.89 2.84
C SER A 54 2.45 3.43 2.10
N ARG A 55 2.61 4.75 2.10
CA ARG A 55 3.61 5.45 1.28
C ARG A 55 4.29 6.57 2.05
N TYR A 56 5.40 7.06 1.54
CA TYR A 56 5.96 8.34 1.95
C TYR A 56 5.08 9.50 1.44
N PRO A 57 5.12 10.68 2.08
CA PRO A 57 4.34 11.85 1.65
C PRO A 57 4.70 12.27 0.23
N ASP A 58 3.77 12.96 -0.43
CA ASP A 58 4.05 13.67 -1.67
C ASP A 58 4.92 14.91 -1.37
N PRO A 59 5.67 15.45 -2.35
CA PRO A 59 6.60 16.56 -2.14
C PRO A 59 5.97 17.79 -1.48
N GLY A 60 4.72 18.13 -1.84
CA GLY A 60 3.99 19.26 -1.27
C GLY A 60 3.67 19.10 0.22
N SER A 61 3.33 17.89 0.67
CA SER A 61 3.09 17.60 2.09
C SER A 61 4.39 17.64 2.88
N TYR A 62 5.45 17.02 2.36
CA TYR A 62 6.75 17.03 3.03
C TYR A 62 7.33 18.44 3.18
N ASN A 63 7.20 19.29 2.16
CA ASN A 63 7.60 20.69 2.24
C ASN A 63 6.82 21.44 3.33
N GLY A 64 5.54 21.13 3.53
CA GLY A 64 4.75 21.64 4.65
C GLY A 64 5.32 21.24 6.02
N TRP A 65 5.79 19.99 6.15
CA TRP A 65 6.40 19.50 7.39
C TRP A 65 7.77 20.13 7.65
N VAL A 66 8.58 20.34 6.61
CA VAL A 66 9.86 21.04 6.70
C VAL A 66 9.66 22.51 7.07
N ALA A 67 8.63 23.17 6.52
CA ALA A 67 8.28 24.54 6.88
C ALA A 67 7.82 24.62 8.36
N LEU A 68 7.00 23.66 8.82
CA LEU A 68 6.60 23.55 10.22
C LEU A 68 7.82 23.39 11.14
N GLN A 69 8.75 22.49 10.80
CA GLN A 69 9.99 22.29 11.55
C GLN A 69 10.79 23.58 11.62
N THR A 70 10.98 24.24 10.47
CA THR A 70 11.77 25.47 10.35
C THR A 70 11.20 26.57 11.24
N LYS A 71 9.87 26.75 11.21
CA LYS A 71 9.17 27.69 12.10
C LYS A 71 9.40 27.39 13.58
N ILE A 72 9.29 26.13 13.99
CA ILE A 72 9.50 25.70 15.38
C ILE A 72 10.96 25.96 15.82
N GLN A 73 11.92 25.60 14.97
CA GLN A 73 13.35 25.73 15.28
C GLN A 73 13.86 27.18 15.25
N SER A 74 13.17 28.05 14.50
CA SER A 74 13.48 29.48 14.42
C SER A 74 12.78 30.32 15.49
N ALA A 75 11.84 29.72 16.23
CA ALA A 75 11.13 30.42 17.29
C ALA A 75 12.08 30.82 18.43
N PRO A 76 11.89 32.01 19.06
CA PRO A 76 12.53 32.34 20.33
C PRO A 76 12.28 31.24 21.36
N LYS A 77 13.11 31.17 22.41
CA LYS A 77 12.97 30.16 23.48
C LYS A 77 11.51 30.07 23.96
N PHE A 78 10.86 28.95 23.63
CA PHE A 78 9.51 28.62 24.05
C PHE A 78 9.53 27.35 24.91
N GLN A 79 8.51 27.20 25.73
CA GLN A 79 8.22 26.02 26.52
C GLN A 79 6.91 25.43 26.01
N ALA A 80 6.98 24.22 25.48
CA ALA A 80 5.79 23.45 25.16
C ALA A 80 5.43 22.49 26.31
N GLN A 81 4.14 22.40 26.60
CA GLN A 81 3.60 21.65 27.73
C GLN A 81 2.67 20.53 27.25
N GLY A 82 2.31 19.63 28.18
CA GLY A 82 1.37 18.54 27.92
C GLY A 82 1.80 17.69 26.71
N SER A 83 0.85 17.49 25.78
CA SER A 83 1.06 16.70 24.57
C SER A 83 2.00 17.35 23.55
N LEU A 84 2.38 18.62 23.71
CA LEU A 84 3.33 19.31 22.81
C LEU A 84 4.77 19.30 23.31
N LYS A 85 5.11 18.63 24.42
CA LYS A 85 6.48 18.62 24.98
C LYS A 85 7.56 18.19 23.98
N PHE A 86 7.22 17.32 23.03
CA PHE A 86 8.15 16.83 22.01
C PHE A 86 8.49 17.87 20.93
N MET A 87 7.71 18.95 20.83
CA MET A 87 7.73 19.89 19.71
C MET A 87 9.10 20.55 19.51
N SER A 88 9.81 20.92 20.59
CA SER A 88 11.13 21.56 20.51
C SER A 88 12.22 20.71 19.88
N THR A 89 12.05 19.38 19.89
CA THR A 89 13.01 18.42 19.30
C THR A 89 12.49 17.77 18.02
N TRP A 90 11.28 18.12 17.60
CA TRP A 90 10.64 17.47 16.47
C TRP A 90 11.33 17.84 15.15
N LYS A 91 11.39 16.87 14.26
CA LYS A 91 11.79 16.99 12.85
C LYS A 91 11.07 15.92 12.03
N PRO A 92 10.83 16.13 10.72
CA PRO A 92 10.26 15.13 9.84
C PRO A 92 11.06 13.81 9.86
N VAL A 93 10.36 12.69 9.73
CA VAL A 93 10.94 11.35 9.93
C VAL A 93 11.70 10.80 8.72
N LEU A 94 11.59 11.42 7.53
CA LEU A 94 12.26 10.94 6.31
C LEU A 94 13.77 11.16 6.43
N ARG A 95 14.54 10.15 6.03
CA ARG A 95 16.02 10.21 6.07
C ARG A 95 16.59 10.62 4.73
N ASN A 96 15.98 10.16 3.64
CA ASN A 96 16.43 10.40 2.28
C ASN A 96 15.25 10.87 1.42
N PRO A 97 14.67 12.06 1.70
CA PRO A 97 13.46 12.51 1.01
C PRO A 97 13.59 12.55 -0.52
N GLU A 98 14.77 12.85 -1.05
CA GLU A 98 15.02 12.83 -2.51
C GLU A 98 14.79 11.46 -3.16
N LEU A 99 14.94 10.37 -2.39
CA LEU A 99 14.78 8.99 -2.87
C LEU A 99 13.45 8.37 -2.42
N GLU A 100 12.81 8.90 -1.37
CA GLU A 100 11.68 8.24 -0.71
C GLU A 100 10.32 8.84 -1.10
N LEU A 101 10.24 10.13 -1.42
CA LEU A 101 8.96 10.84 -1.61
C LEU A 101 8.05 10.16 -2.64
N SER A 102 6.76 10.10 -2.31
CA SER A 102 5.70 9.43 -3.07
C SER A 102 5.82 7.91 -3.24
N LEU A 103 6.95 7.28 -2.89
CA LEU A 103 7.12 5.83 -3.02
C LEU A 103 6.36 5.08 -1.93
N VAL A 104 6.03 3.81 -2.19
CA VAL A 104 5.48 2.92 -1.16
C VAL A 104 6.52 2.76 -0.04
N SER A 105 6.06 2.85 1.21
CA SER A 105 6.93 2.78 2.39
C SER A 105 7.22 1.32 2.76
N LEU A 106 8.15 1.10 3.70
CA LEU A 106 8.39 -0.23 4.26
C LEU A 106 7.12 -0.85 4.88
N GLY A 107 6.28 -0.02 5.52
CA GLY A 107 4.97 -0.44 6.01
C GLY A 107 4.06 -0.91 4.87
N GLY A 108 4.00 -0.14 3.77
CA GLY A 108 3.25 -0.51 2.57
C GLY A 108 3.76 -1.82 1.93
N TYR A 109 5.07 -2.03 1.87
CA TYR A 109 5.66 -3.27 1.36
C TYR A 109 5.11 -4.49 2.09
N LYS A 110 5.11 -4.43 3.43
CA LYS A 110 4.55 -5.49 4.27
C LYS A 110 3.05 -5.65 4.04
N GLU A 111 2.28 -4.57 4.06
CA GLU A 111 0.82 -4.60 3.86
C GLU A 111 0.41 -5.33 2.58
N LEU A 112 1.10 -5.05 1.48
CA LEU A 112 0.78 -5.58 0.16
C LEU A 112 1.23 -7.03 -0.01
N TYR A 113 2.40 -7.39 0.54
CA TYR A 113 2.85 -8.79 0.56
C TYR A 113 1.90 -9.65 1.41
N ASP A 114 1.55 -9.19 2.61
CA ASP A 114 0.61 -9.87 3.50
C ASP A 114 -0.79 -9.97 2.86
N MET A 115 -1.21 -8.95 2.11
CA MET A 115 -2.45 -8.98 1.33
C MET A 115 -2.43 -10.11 0.29
N GLY A 116 -1.32 -10.29 -0.43
CA GLY A 116 -1.14 -11.40 -1.36
C GLY A 116 -1.31 -12.77 -0.68
N TYR A 117 -0.61 -12.99 0.43
CA TYR A 117 -0.75 -14.22 1.23
C TYR A 117 -2.19 -14.42 1.74
N THR A 118 -2.83 -13.36 2.21
CA THR A 118 -4.21 -13.39 2.72
C THR A 118 -5.19 -13.79 1.63
N TYR A 119 -5.07 -13.26 0.42
CA TYR A 119 -5.94 -13.64 -0.70
C TYR A 119 -5.68 -15.08 -1.16
N ARG A 120 -4.41 -15.51 -1.19
CA ARG A 120 -4.04 -16.89 -1.57
C ARG A 120 -4.64 -17.93 -0.62
N THR A 121 -4.65 -17.63 0.68
CA THR A 121 -5.19 -18.51 1.73
C THR A 121 -6.71 -18.39 1.91
N ARG A 122 -7.29 -17.22 1.65
CA ARG A 122 -8.74 -17.00 1.70
C ARG A 122 -9.47 -17.67 0.54
N TYR A 123 -8.87 -17.67 -0.65
CA TYR A 123 -9.46 -18.25 -1.86
C TYR A 123 -8.53 -19.27 -2.53
N PRO A 124 -8.17 -20.37 -1.84
CA PRO A 124 -7.18 -21.32 -2.34
C PRO A 124 -7.54 -21.92 -3.71
N GLN A 125 -8.84 -22.07 -3.98
CA GLN A 125 -9.39 -22.60 -5.23
C GLN A 125 -9.24 -21.67 -6.44
N LEU A 126 -8.96 -20.37 -6.23
CA LEU A 126 -8.88 -19.39 -7.32
C LEU A 126 -7.48 -19.30 -7.97
N TYR A 127 -6.51 -20.07 -7.50
CA TYR A 127 -5.21 -20.21 -8.15
C TYR A 127 -4.70 -21.64 -8.09
N SER A 128 -4.36 -22.16 -9.26
CA SER A 128 -3.67 -23.44 -9.41
C SER A 128 -2.18 -23.19 -9.51
N GLU A 129 -1.40 -24.02 -8.83
CA GLU A 129 0.06 -23.96 -8.92
C GLU A 129 0.53 -24.09 -10.36
N ASN A 130 1.69 -23.51 -10.68
CA ASN A 130 2.31 -23.55 -12.01
C ASN A 130 1.55 -22.75 -13.10
N GLN A 131 0.51 -21.96 -12.75
CA GLN A 131 -0.17 -21.06 -13.69
C GLN A 131 0.34 -19.61 -13.61
N THR A 132 0.27 -18.89 -14.74
CA THR A 132 0.52 -17.45 -14.76
C THR A 132 -0.61 -16.71 -14.06
N PHE A 133 -0.25 -15.88 -13.08
CA PHE A 133 -1.16 -14.97 -12.40
C PHE A 133 -1.09 -13.57 -13.03
N LEU A 134 -2.25 -12.94 -13.22
CA LEU A 134 -2.35 -11.61 -13.81
C LEU A 134 -2.87 -10.61 -12.78
N ALA A 135 -2.26 -9.43 -12.74
CA ALA A 135 -2.74 -8.27 -12.02
C ALA A 135 -2.70 -7.04 -12.92
N TRP A 136 -3.50 -6.02 -12.59
CA TRP A 136 -3.53 -4.76 -13.32
C TRP A 136 -3.29 -3.59 -12.38
N ALA A 137 -2.52 -2.61 -12.83
CA ALA A 137 -2.22 -1.42 -12.06
C ALA A 137 -2.35 -0.18 -12.94
N ASN A 138 -2.96 0.87 -12.41
CA ASN A 138 -2.86 2.18 -13.04
C ASN A 138 -1.41 2.68 -12.93
N MET A 139 -0.82 3.13 -14.04
CA MET A 139 0.39 3.94 -13.95
C MET A 139 -0.02 5.30 -13.42
N TYR A 140 0.48 5.70 -12.25
CA TYR A 140 0.31 7.05 -11.74
C TYR A 140 1.71 7.62 -11.53
N GLN A 141 2.04 8.70 -12.25
CA GLN A 141 3.37 9.31 -12.30
C GLN A 141 4.47 8.31 -12.73
N ALA A 142 4.91 8.39 -13.99
CA ALA A 142 5.85 7.43 -14.59
C ALA A 142 7.15 7.19 -13.77
N ASN A 143 7.62 8.20 -13.03
CA ASN A 143 8.86 8.13 -12.26
C ASN A 143 8.67 7.63 -10.81
N GLN A 144 7.44 7.46 -10.33
CA GLN A 144 7.12 7.10 -8.93
C GLN A 144 5.92 6.13 -8.90
N PRO A 145 6.07 4.91 -9.43
CA PRO A 145 4.94 4.06 -9.82
C PRO A 145 4.35 3.29 -8.62
N ARG A 146 4.01 3.97 -7.52
CA ARG A 146 3.54 3.39 -6.25
C ARG A 146 2.39 2.40 -6.40
N VAL A 147 1.49 2.63 -7.36
CA VAL A 147 0.35 1.73 -7.65
C VAL A 147 0.83 0.44 -8.33
N VAL A 148 1.80 0.54 -9.26
CA VAL A 148 2.40 -0.63 -9.93
C VAL A 148 3.24 -1.43 -8.96
N ASP A 149 4.04 -0.78 -8.11
CA ASP A 149 4.82 -1.46 -7.09
C ASP A 149 3.91 -2.16 -6.07
N SER A 150 2.75 -1.57 -5.77
CA SER A 150 1.73 -2.22 -4.96
C SER A 150 1.25 -3.54 -5.57
N ALA A 151 0.94 -3.54 -6.87
CA ALA A 151 0.57 -4.75 -7.57
C ALA A 151 1.70 -5.79 -7.57
N ARG A 152 2.95 -5.38 -7.82
CA ARG A 152 4.12 -6.27 -7.79
C ARG A 152 4.30 -6.95 -6.43
N LEU A 153 4.16 -6.19 -5.34
CA LEU A 153 4.29 -6.71 -3.97
C LEU A 153 3.16 -7.67 -3.61
N PHE A 154 1.93 -7.37 -4.02
CA PHE A 154 0.81 -8.30 -3.91
C PHE A 154 1.08 -9.61 -4.67
N VAL A 155 1.52 -9.52 -5.93
CA VAL A 155 1.82 -10.70 -6.76
C VAL A 155 2.92 -11.54 -6.12
N ARG A 156 3.95 -10.92 -5.52
CA ARG A 156 4.98 -11.63 -4.75
C ARG A 156 4.40 -12.38 -3.55
N GLY A 157 3.49 -11.78 -2.79
CA GLY A 157 2.82 -12.43 -1.67
C GLY A 157 1.83 -13.52 -2.09
N TYR A 158 1.18 -13.37 -3.25
CA TYR A 158 0.15 -14.28 -3.74
C TYR A 158 0.73 -15.50 -4.47
N VAL A 159 1.72 -15.29 -5.35
CA VAL A 159 2.36 -16.33 -6.19
C VAL A 159 3.57 -16.94 -5.48
N GLY A 160 4.26 -16.18 -4.62
CA GLY A 160 5.47 -16.63 -3.93
C GLY A 160 6.76 -16.45 -4.77
N PRO A 161 7.79 -17.29 -4.54
CA PRO A 161 9.12 -17.12 -5.13
C PRO A 161 9.14 -17.04 -6.67
N ASP A 162 8.23 -17.75 -7.34
CA ASP A 162 8.13 -17.78 -8.80
C ASP A 162 7.41 -16.55 -9.40
N SER A 163 7.06 -15.55 -8.59
CA SER A 163 6.33 -14.36 -9.04
C SER A 163 7.00 -13.58 -10.18
N THR A 164 8.33 -13.69 -10.36
CA THR A 164 9.05 -13.04 -11.45
C THR A 164 8.86 -13.72 -12.81
N THR A 165 8.52 -15.01 -12.83
CA THR A 165 8.31 -15.80 -14.06
C THR A 165 6.84 -16.15 -14.26
N ARG A 166 6.05 -16.19 -13.19
CA ARG A 166 4.63 -16.58 -13.18
C ARG A 166 3.69 -15.45 -12.80
N GLY A 167 4.20 -14.29 -12.42
CA GLY A 167 3.40 -13.09 -12.17
C GLY A 167 3.51 -12.13 -13.34
N SER A 168 2.40 -11.56 -13.76
CA SER A 168 2.37 -10.48 -14.76
C SER A 168 1.52 -9.32 -14.26
N VAL A 169 2.11 -8.12 -14.24
CA VAL A 169 1.41 -6.88 -13.91
C VAL A 169 1.21 -6.07 -15.19
N TYR A 170 -0.02 -5.99 -15.66
CA TYR A 170 -0.41 -5.14 -16.77
C TYR A 170 -0.55 -3.69 -16.30
N VAL A 171 0.20 -2.81 -16.94
CA VAL A 171 0.26 -1.39 -16.59
C VAL A 171 -0.66 -0.61 -17.52
N LEU A 172 -1.68 0.03 -16.95
CA LEU A 172 -2.61 0.88 -17.68
C LEU A 172 -2.08 2.31 -17.67
N ASN A 173 -1.70 2.83 -18.85
CA ASN A 173 -1.06 4.13 -18.96
C ASN A 173 -2.09 5.25 -18.79
N ASN A 174 -2.01 6.00 -17.70
CA ASN A 174 -2.96 7.07 -17.39
C ASN A 174 -2.77 8.37 -18.20
N THR A 175 -1.72 8.45 -19.04
CA THR A 175 -1.53 9.58 -19.97
C THR A 175 -1.81 9.21 -21.42
N ASP A 176 -2.03 7.91 -21.72
CA ASP A 176 -2.33 7.49 -23.08
C ASP A 176 -3.82 7.74 -23.38
N PRO A 177 -4.17 8.60 -24.36
CA PRO A 177 -5.56 8.92 -24.65
C PRO A 177 -6.38 7.70 -25.06
N ARG A 178 -5.74 6.61 -25.52
CA ARG A 178 -6.41 5.36 -25.87
C ARG A 178 -6.98 4.62 -24.66
N GLY A 179 -6.59 5.03 -23.44
CA GLY A 179 -7.09 4.51 -22.16
C GLY A 179 -8.36 5.19 -21.63
N VAL A 180 -8.94 6.15 -22.34
CA VAL A 180 -10.12 6.90 -21.87
C VAL A 180 -11.35 5.97 -21.75
N ALA A 181 -11.71 5.60 -20.51
CA ALA A 181 -12.66 4.53 -20.12
C ALA A 181 -12.12 3.08 -20.15
N ASN A 182 -10.94 2.82 -20.72
CA ASN A 182 -10.22 1.55 -20.61
C ASN A 182 -9.09 1.64 -19.57
N SER A 183 -9.37 2.14 -18.38
CA SER A 183 -8.35 2.45 -17.38
C SER A 183 -8.84 2.09 -15.97
N LEU A 184 -7.90 1.92 -15.04
CA LEU A 184 -8.16 1.85 -13.60
C LEU A 184 -8.25 3.23 -12.95
N ALA A 185 -8.02 4.30 -13.72
CA ALA A 185 -8.30 5.68 -13.36
C ALA A 185 -8.83 6.48 -14.55
N PRO A 186 -10.06 6.23 -15.03
CA PRO A 186 -10.61 6.93 -16.19
C PRO A 186 -10.64 8.45 -16.01
N SER A 187 -10.78 8.93 -14.77
CA SER A 187 -10.76 10.36 -14.44
C SER A 187 -9.44 11.06 -14.77
N ASP A 188 -8.31 10.34 -14.80
CA ASP A 188 -6.99 10.92 -15.09
C ASP A 188 -6.91 11.48 -16.52
N LEU A 189 -7.67 10.90 -17.45
CA LEU A 189 -7.75 11.29 -18.85
C LEU A 189 -8.92 12.24 -19.15
N CYS A 190 -9.65 12.70 -18.12
CA CYS A 190 -10.84 13.53 -18.30
C CYS A 190 -10.57 15.00 -17.98
N PRO A 191 -10.51 15.90 -18.99
CA PRO A 191 -10.26 17.32 -18.76
C PRO A 191 -11.32 18.02 -17.89
N MET A 192 -12.54 17.48 -17.87
CA MET A 192 -13.64 18.02 -17.06
C MET A 192 -13.66 17.51 -15.62
N TYR A 193 -12.83 16.51 -15.28
CA TYR A 193 -12.69 16.03 -13.92
C TYR A 193 -11.82 17.00 -13.11
N LYS A 194 -12.34 17.41 -11.95
CA LYS A 194 -11.62 18.22 -10.97
C LYS A 194 -12.04 17.77 -9.58
N ASP A 195 -11.12 17.17 -8.81
CA ASP A 195 -11.36 16.90 -7.39
C ASP A 195 -11.50 18.25 -6.65
N THR A 196 -12.69 18.53 -6.14
CA THR A 196 -12.98 19.77 -5.41
C THR A 196 -12.51 19.71 -3.96
N SER A 197 -12.02 18.55 -3.49
CA SER A 197 -11.63 18.30 -2.09
C SER A 197 -12.72 18.72 -1.09
N GLY A 198 -13.98 18.53 -1.48
CA GLY A 198 -15.17 18.87 -0.69
C GLY A 198 -15.65 20.32 -0.78
N GLY A 199 -14.90 21.20 -1.44
CA GLY A 199 -15.30 22.58 -1.72
C GLY A 199 -15.80 23.35 -0.49
N ILE A 200 -16.90 24.08 -0.64
CA ILE A 200 -17.49 24.90 0.42
C ILE A 200 -17.91 24.08 1.65
N ASN A 201 -18.26 22.81 1.49
CA ASN A 201 -18.65 21.95 2.61
C ASN A 201 -17.45 21.64 3.51
N ALA A 202 -16.29 21.35 2.90
CA ALA A 202 -15.04 21.12 3.63
C ALA A 202 -14.58 22.39 4.36
N THR A 203 -14.63 23.54 3.68
CA THR A 203 -14.33 24.84 4.31
C THR A 203 -15.23 25.11 5.51
N THR A 204 -16.55 24.96 5.33
CA THR A 204 -17.54 25.22 6.39
C THR A 204 -17.30 24.33 7.62
N TRP A 205 -17.03 23.03 7.43
CA TRP A 205 -16.76 22.15 8.55
C TRP A 205 -15.43 22.50 9.25
N ASN A 206 -14.36 22.75 8.49
CA ASN A 206 -13.06 23.13 9.03
C ASN A 206 -13.14 24.41 9.88
N ASP A 207 -13.97 25.38 9.48
CA ASP A 207 -14.18 26.63 10.23
C ASP A 207 -14.91 26.43 11.57
N ILE A 208 -15.57 25.28 11.79
CA ILE A 208 -16.29 24.96 13.02
C ILE A 208 -15.37 24.33 14.08
N TYR A 209 -14.64 23.26 13.72
CA TYR A 209 -13.90 22.47 14.71
C TYR A 209 -12.46 22.94 14.88
N LEU A 210 -11.76 23.24 13.78
CA LEU A 210 -10.31 23.44 13.77
C LEU A 210 -9.83 24.69 14.56
N PRO A 211 -10.56 25.83 14.59
CA PRO A 211 -10.17 26.97 15.41
C PRO A 211 -10.13 26.65 16.90
N LYS A 212 -11.07 25.83 17.39
CA LYS A 212 -11.14 25.43 18.81
C LYS A 212 -9.93 24.57 19.19
N VAL A 213 -9.59 23.61 18.33
CA VAL A 213 -8.39 22.77 18.50
C VAL A 213 -7.12 23.63 18.49
N THR A 214 -7.01 24.53 17.52
CA THR A 214 -5.85 25.42 17.39
C THR A 214 -5.65 26.30 18.62
N ALA A 215 -6.73 26.90 19.12
CA ALA A 215 -6.70 27.69 20.35
C ALA A 215 -6.29 26.86 21.57
N ARG A 216 -6.76 25.61 21.69
CA ARG A 216 -6.34 24.69 22.77
C ARG A 216 -4.84 24.38 22.68
N LEU A 217 -4.34 24.05 21.49
CA LEU A 217 -2.92 23.70 21.30
C LEU A 217 -1.98 24.87 21.56
N ASN A 218 -2.33 26.07 21.10
CA ASN A 218 -1.52 27.25 21.34
C ASN A 218 -1.42 27.60 22.84
N LYS A 219 -2.45 27.31 23.66
CA LYS A 219 -2.39 27.48 25.13
C LYS A 219 -1.35 26.60 25.82
N LEU A 220 -0.84 25.56 25.14
CA LEU A 220 0.21 24.69 25.65
C LEU A 220 1.63 25.22 25.35
N ILE A 221 1.74 26.42 24.77
CA ILE A 221 3.02 27.03 24.37
C ILE A 221 3.20 28.36 25.12
N ALA A 222 4.34 28.52 25.79
CA ALA A 222 4.67 29.74 26.53
C ALA A 222 6.09 30.25 26.20
N PRO A 223 6.31 31.55 26.05
CA PRO A 223 5.29 32.59 25.91
C PRO A 223 4.59 32.46 24.54
N HIS A 224 3.29 32.82 24.49
CA HIS A 224 2.51 32.80 23.25
C HIS A 224 3.13 33.63 22.11
N SER A 225 3.93 34.64 22.44
CA SER A 225 4.64 35.49 21.47
C SER A 225 5.83 34.79 20.81
N ALA A 226 6.34 33.69 21.37
CA ALA A 226 7.48 32.97 20.81
C ALA A 226 7.08 32.02 19.69
N LEU A 227 6.00 31.26 19.87
CA LEU A 227 5.51 30.31 18.87
C LEU A 227 3.99 30.21 18.95
N ASN A 228 3.34 30.31 17.78
CA ASN A 228 1.90 30.17 17.65
C ASN A 228 1.57 29.47 16.32
N PHE A 229 0.71 28.46 16.37
CA PHE A 229 0.25 27.73 15.19
C PHE A 229 -1.03 28.33 14.61
N THR A 230 -1.11 28.33 13.28
CA THR A 230 -2.30 28.64 12.52
C THR A 230 -3.18 27.39 12.36
N THR A 231 -4.45 27.57 12.00
CA THR A 231 -5.35 26.44 11.71
C THR A 231 -4.80 25.56 10.58
N SER A 232 -4.22 26.14 9.53
CA SER A 232 -3.61 25.41 8.41
C SER A 232 -2.36 24.59 8.80
N GLU A 233 -1.66 24.97 9.87
CA GLU A 233 -0.55 24.17 10.40
C GLU A 233 -1.10 23.03 11.27
N VAL A 234 -2.07 23.33 12.14
CA VAL A 234 -2.71 22.33 13.01
C VAL A 234 -3.45 21.25 12.20
N SER A 235 -4.03 21.58 11.04
CA SER A 235 -4.67 20.59 10.15
C SER A 235 -3.72 19.52 9.63
N GLN A 236 -2.41 19.77 9.64
CA GLN A 236 -1.40 18.79 9.22
C GLN A 236 -1.08 17.78 10.33
N PHE A 237 -1.38 18.07 11.59
CA PHE A 237 -0.90 17.25 12.72
C PHE A 237 -1.56 15.86 12.76
N PRO A 238 -2.87 15.66 12.49
CA PRO A 238 -3.45 14.31 12.39
C PRO A 238 -2.87 13.51 11.22
N VAL A 239 -2.50 14.20 10.13
CA VAL A 239 -1.84 13.60 8.96
C VAL A 239 -0.43 13.15 9.31
N LEU A 240 0.35 14.00 9.98
CA LEU A 240 1.67 13.66 10.53
C LEU A 240 1.60 12.46 11.48
N CYS A 241 0.60 12.42 12.36
CA CYS A 241 0.37 11.24 13.22
C CYS A 241 0.28 9.95 12.37
N GLY A 242 -0.54 9.94 11.32
CA GLY A 242 -0.70 8.78 10.46
C GLY A 242 0.58 8.40 9.71
N PHE A 243 1.22 9.36 9.06
CA PHE A 243 2.42 9.13 8.25
C PHE A 243 3.63 8.72 9.08
N GLU A 244 3.97 9.48 10.13
CA GLU A 244 5.13 9.17 10.96
C GLU A 244 4.98 7.79 11.59
N SER A 245 3.75 7.46 12.01
CA SER A 245 3.46 6.16 12.61
C SER A 245 3.77 5.00 11.67
N GLN A 246 3.29 5.05 10.43
CA GLN A 246 3.53 3.97 9.47
C GLN A 246 4.96 3.97 8.90
N ILE A 247 5.62 5.12 8.78
CA ILE A 247 7.02 5.20 8.29
C ILE A 247 7.98 4.62 9.32
N THR A 248 7.79 4.97 10.60
CA THR A 248 8.72 4.56 11.67
C THR A 248 8.35 3.22 12.28
N GLY A 249 7.13 2.74 12.07
CA GLY A 249 6.62 1.54 12.73
C GLY A 249 6.39 1.72 14.24
N THR A 250 6.34 2.97 14.72
CA THR A 250 5.98 3.30 16.10
C THR A 250 5.01 4.47 16.14
N ARG A 251 4.09 4.50 17.11
CA ARG A 251 3.08 5.55 17.22
C ARG A 251 3.72 6.94 17.36
N SER A 252 3.39 7.84 16.46
CA SER A 252 3.89 9.23 16.45
C SER A 252 3.38 10.02 17.65
N PRO A 253 4.21 10.92 18.23
CA PRO A 253 3.77 11.80 19.30
C PRO A 253 2.66 12.77 18.86
N PHE A 254 2.51 13.06 17.57
CA PHE A 254 1.37 13.84 17.07
C PHE A 254 0.02 13.17 17.33
N CYS A 255 0.00 11.85 17.49
CA CYS A 255 -1.22 11.11 17.77
C CYS A 255 -1.81 11.42 19.15
N ASP A 256 -0.98 11.87 20.10
CA ASP A 256 -1.40 12.22 21.47
C ASP A 256 -1.75 13.71 21.62
N VAL A 257 -1.66 14.48 20.52
CA VAL A 257 -1.97 15.92 20.50
C VAL A 257 -3.49 16.17 20.54
N PHE A 258 -4.28 15.25 19.99
CA PHE A 258 -5.72 15.36 19.82
C PHE A 258 -6.48 14.52 20.83
N THR A 259 -7.62 15.04 21.27
CA THR A 259 -8.62 14.26 22.02
C THR A 259 -9.42 13.36 21.07
N LYS A 260 -10.16 12.40 21.62
CA LYS A 260 -11.01 11.49 20.83
C LYS A 260 -12.07 12.25 20.02
N ASP A 261 -12.70 13.27 20.61
CA ASP A 261 -13.74 14.05 19.92
C ASP A 261 -13.14 14.89 18.78
N GLU A 262 -11.96 15.47 18.96
CA GLU A 262 -11.30 16.23 17.90
C GLU A 262 -10.80 15.33 16.76
N LEU A 263 -10.40 14.08 17.06
CA LEU A 263 -10.10 13.08 16.03
C LEU A 263 -11.38 12.65 15.28
N ARG A 264 -12.53 12.60 15.96
CA ARG A 264 -13.82 12.35 15.31
C ARG A 264 -14.22 13.52 14.40
N ASP A 265 -13.98 14.75 14.83
CA ASP A 265 -14.21 15.93 13.98
C ASP A 265 -13.30 15.91 12.75
N PHE A 266 -12.04 15.51 12.91
CA PHE A 266 -11.12 15.32 11.80
C PHE A 266 -11.55 14.18 10.86
N GLU A 267 -12.03 13.05 11.38
CA GLU A 267 -12.57 11.94 10.57
C GLU A 267 -13.74 12.44 9.72
N TYR A 268 -14.67 13.18 10.31
CA TYR A 268 -15.78 13.76 9.56
C TYR A 268 -15.33 14.80 8.52
N ALA A 269 -14.24 15.53 8.78
CA ALA A 269 -13.63 16.39 7.77
C ALA A 269 -13.16 15.58 6.55
N GLN A 270 -12.63 14.37 6.75
CA GLN A 270 -12.28 13.46 5.66
C GLN A 270 -13.51 12.91 4.94
N ASP A 271 -14.56 12.59 5.69
CA ASP A 271 -15.82 12.14 5.11
C ASP A 271 -16.39 13.21 4.17
N ILE A 272 -16.45 14.47 4.60
CA ILE A 272 -16.86 15.61 3.77
C ILE A 272 -15.96 15.77 2.55
N ARG A 273 -14.63 15.72 2.73
CA ARG A 273 -13.64 15.83 1.65
C ARG A 273 -13.86 14.78 0.56
N TYR A 274 -13.97 13.51 0.94
CA TYR A 274 -14.17 12.44 -0.04
C TYR A 274 -15.59 12.42 -0.60
N TYR A 275 -16.62 12.62 0.22
CA TYR A 275 -18.02 12.59 -0.20
C TYR A 275 -18.32 13.63 -1.28
N TYR A 276 -17.87 14.87 -1.09
CA TYR A 276 -18.12 15.98 -2.03
C TYR A 276 -17.01 16.20 -3.06
N GLY A 277 -15.80 15.65 -2.86
CA GLY A 277 -14.67 15.77 -3.79
C GLY A 277 -14.81 14.86 -5.03
N ALA A 278 -15.03 13.56 -4.78
CA ALA A 278 -15.17 12.54 -5.82
C ALA A 278 -16.14 11.39 -5.43
N GLY A 279 -16.86 11.55 -4.31
CA GLY A 279 -17.77 10.56 -3.73
C GLY A 279 -19.23 10.77 -4.17
N PRO A 280 -20.20 10.20 -3.45
CA PRO A 280 -21.62 10.26 -3.84
C PRO A 280 -22.18 11.70 -3.97
N GLY A 281 -21.63 12.66 -3.22
CA GLY A 281 -22.01 14.07 -3.30
C GLY A 281 -21.36 14.85 -4.45
N ALA A 282 -20.46 14.24 -5.22
CA ALA A 282 -19.67 14.90 -6.27
C ALA A 282 -20.32 14.86 -7.67
N VAL A 283 -21.58 14.42 -7.77
CA VAL A 283 -22.36 14.35 -9.02
C VAL A 283 -21.57 13.61 -10.11
N LYS A 284 -21.26 14.25 -11.26
CA LYS A 284 -20.54 13.62 -12.38
C LYS A 284 -19.15 13.11 -12.00
N ASN A 285 -18.49 13.70 -11.00
CA ASN A 285 -17.13 13.29 -10.63
C ASN A 285 -17.11 11.90 -9.99
N SER A 286 -18.25 11.41 -9.49
CA SER A 286 -18.36 10.09 -8.88
C SER A 286 -18.50 8.96 -9.91
N THR A 287 -18.90 9.27 -11.15
CA THR A 287 -19.35 8.27 -12.14
C THR A 287 -18.21 7.67 -12.98
N PHE A 288 -17.00 8.21 -12.89
CA PHE A 288 -15.89 7.84 -13.80
C PHE A 288 -15.43 6.38 -13.68
N MET A 289 -15.74 5.68 -12.59
CA MET A 289 -15.43 4.25 -12.42
C MET A 289 -16.55 3.30 -12.89
N LEU A 290 -17.67 3.81 -13.42
CA LEU A 290 -18.75 2.96 -13.95
C LEU A 290 -18.33 2.05 -15.11
N PRO A 291 -17.50 2.48 -16.10
CA PRO A 291 -17.03 1.57 -17.15
C PRO A 291 -16.25 0.36 -16.59
N PHE A 292 -15.42 0.60 -15.56
CA PHE A 292 -14.67 -0.46 -14.88
C PHE A 292 -15.60 -1.39 -14.10
N LEU A 293 -16.54 -0.83 -13.32
CA LEU A 293 -17.51 -1.62 -12.56
C LEU A 293 -18.35 -2.50 -13.49
N SER A 294 -18.81 -1.96 -14.63
CA SER A 294 -19.54 -2.71 -15.64
C SER A 294 -18.72 -3.89 -16.16
N ALA A 295 -17.42 -3.72 -16.42
CA ALA A 295 -16.56 -4.80 -16.89
C ALA A 295 -16.35 -5.89 -15.82
N VAL A 296 -16.20 -5.52 -14.55
CA VAL A 296 -16.13 -6.50 -13.43
C VAL A 296 -17.42 -7.31 -13.36
N VAL A 297 -18.59 -6.66 -13.44
CA VAL A 297 -19.89 -7.34 -13.43
C VAL A 297 -20.04 -8.27 -14.64
N SER A 298 -19.66 -7.83 -15.84
CA SER A 298 -19.67 -8.68 -17.03
C SER A 298 -18.80 -9.93 -16.86
N ARG A 299 -17.61 -9.80 -16.26
CA ARG A 299 -16.75 -10.97 -15.96
C ARG A 299 -17.45 -11.95 -15.01
N PHE A 300 -18.20 -11.45 -14.02
CA PHE A 300 -18.94 -12.31 -13.10
C PHE A 300 -20.16 -12.97 -13.78
N VAL A 301 -20.82 -12.28 -14.70
CA VAL A 301 -21.93 -12.85 -15.50
C VAL A 301 -21.40 -13.96 -16.41
N ASP A 302 -20.26 -13.72 -17.07
CA ASP A 302 -19.56 -14.72 -17.91
C ASP A 302 -19.14 -15.97 -17.13
N GLY A 303 -18.73 -15.80 -15.86
CA GLY A 303 -18.31 -16.89 -14.99
C GLY A 303 -16.83 -17.30 -15.14
N PRO A 304 -16.35 -18.23 -14.29
CA PRO A 304 -14.93 -18.58 -14.19
C PRO A 304 -14.42 -19.37 -15.41
N ASP A 305 -15.29 -20.10 -16.10
CA ASP A 305 -14.92 -20.98 -17.20
C ASP A 305 -14.97 -20.32 -18.59
N LYS A 306 -15.38 -19.06 -18.66
CA LYS A 306 -15.47 -18.33 -19.92
C LYS A 306 -14.11 -18.26 -20.61
N GLU A 307 -14.10 -18.66 -21.88
CA GLU A 307 -12.97 -18.42 -22.79
C GLU A 307 -13.16 -17.10 -23.53
N TYR A 308 -12.05 -16.38 -23.68
CA TYR A 308 -11.94 -15.11 -24.38
C TYR A 308 -11.01 -15.25 -25.58
N THR A 309 -11.16 -14.34 -26.54
CA THR A 309 -10.18 -14.10 -27.61
C THR A 309 -9.61 -12.70 -27.43
N SER A 310 -8.41 -12.48 -27.93
CA SER A 310 -7.72 -11.19 -27.80
C SER A 310 -7.74 -10.43 -29.13
N SER A 311 -7.51 -9.13 -29.12
CA SER A 311 -7.45 -8.34 -30.37
C SER A 311 -6.31 -8.75 -31.30
N LYS A 312 -5.23 -9.36 -30.79
CA LYS A 312 -4.07 -9.81 -31.59
C LYS A 312 -4.08 -11.30 -31.93
N SER A 313 -4.97 -12.09 -31.33
CA SER A 313 -5.03 -13.54 -31.54
C SER A 313 -6.43 -14.08 -31.29
N SER A 314 -6.92 -14.89 -32.23
CA SER A 314 -8.19 -15.62 -32.15
C SER A 314 -8.10 -16.92 -31.34
N ALA A 315 -6.91 -17.29 -30.84
CA ALA A 315 -6.78 -18.45 -29.98
C ALA A 315 -7.53 -18.21 -28.65
N PRO A 316 -8.42 -19.12 -28.23
CA PRO A 316 -9.15 -18.97 -26.98
C PRO A 316 -8.20 -19.08 -25.80
N TYR A 317 -8.42 -18.26 -24.77
CA TYR A 317 -7.71 -18.32 -23.50
C TYR A 317 -8.65 -18.08 -22.33
N LYS A 318 -8.31 -18.66 -21.18
CA LYS A 318 -9.02 -18.43 -19.92
C LYS A 318 -8.26 -17.38 -19.10
N LEU A 319 -9.01 -16.50 -18.47
CA LEU A 319 -8.48 -15.52 -17.53
C LEU A 319 -8.59 -16.05 -16.10
N PRO A 320 -7.65 -15.68 -15.20
CA PRO A 320 -7.74 -16.08 -13.80
C PRO A 320 -9.09 -15.69 -13.16
N PRO A 321 -9.65 -16.54 -12.28
CA PRO A 321 -10.92 -16.24 -11.61
C PRO A 321 -10.77 -15.19 -10.49
N LEU A 322 -9.54 -14.87 -10.08
CA LEU A 322 -9.21 -13.70 -9.26
C LEU A 322 -8.80 -12.52 -10.15
N ILE A 323 -9.59 -11.44 -10.12
CA ILE A 323 -9.27 -10.17 -10.79
C ILE A 323 -8.61 -9.23 -9.76
N ALA A 324 -7.29 -9.06 -9.89
CA ALA A 324 -6.50 -8.23 -8.98
C ALA A 324 -6.17 -6.87 -9.60
N THR A 325 -6.76 -5.79 -9.07
CA THR A 325 -6.58 -4.43 -9.63
C THR A 325 -6.10 -3.43 -8.60
N PHE A 326 -5.24 -2.50 -9.01
CA PHE A 326 -4.62 -1.49 -8.15
C PHE A 326 -4.79 -0.07 -8.72
N SER A 327 -5.22 0.86 -7.88
CA SER A 327 -5.45 2.27 -8.25
C SER A 327 -5.13 3.24 -7.09
N ASN A 328 -5.54 4.50 -7.19
CA ASN A 328 -5.44 5.49 -6.12
C ASN A 328 -6.76 5.61 -5.34
N ASP A 329 -6.71 6.34 -4.23
CA ASP A 329 -7.84 6.61 -3.35
C ASP A 329 -9.01 7.31 -4.03
N GLY A 330 -8.73 8.25 -4.94
CA GLY A 330 -9.78 8.90 -5.74
C GLY A 330 -10.65 7.89 -6.48
N GLN A 331 -10.03 6.89 -7.11
CA GLN A 331 -10.74 5.84 -7.85
C GLN A 331 -11.40 4.82 -6.93
N ILE A 332 -10.81 4.50 -5.77
CA ILE A 332 -11.50 3.71 -4.75
C ILE A 332 -12.78 4.42 -4.31
N ASN A 333 -12.73 5.73 -4.10
CA ASN A 333 -13.88 6.53 -3.71
C ASN A 333 -14.96 6.63 -4.80
N GLN A 334 -14.54 6.84 -6.06
CA GLN A 334 -15.46 6.81 -7.21
C GLN A 334 -16.10 5.43 -7.35
N LEU A 335 -15.33 4.34 -7.23
CA LEU A 335 -15.88 2.98 -7.28
C LEU A 335 -16.88 2.75 -6.14
N ALA A 336 -16.55 3.15 -4.91
CA ALA A 336 -17.45 3.07 -3.76
C ALA A 336 -18.78 3.79 -3.98
N SER A 337 -18.77 4.90 -4.75
CA SER A 337 -19.98 5.65 -5.10
C SER A 337 -20.88 4.91 -6.11
N ASN A 338 -20.32 3.97 -6.87
CA ASN A 338 -20.99 3.29 -7.98
C ASN A 338 -21.50 1.88 -7.61
N ILE A 339 -20.95 1.26 -6.57
CA ILE A 339 -21.28 -0.13 -6.17
C ILE A 339 -22.64 -0.30 -5.46
N GLY A 340 -23.34 0.80 -5.17
CA GLY A 340 -24.70 0.76 -4.64
C GLY A 340 -24.84 0.58 -3.13
N VAL A 341 -23.74 0.50 -2.38
CA VAL A 341 -23.77 0.28 -0.92
C VAL A 341 -24.03 1.57 -0.11
N PHE A 342 -23.91 2.73 -0.74
CA PHE A 342 -24.14 4.05 -0.14
C PHE A 342 -25.30 4.81 -0.81
N ASP A 343 -26.15 4.14 -1.60
CA ASP A 343 -27.21 4.80 -2.37
C ASP A 343 -28.32 5.42 -1.51
N ASP A 344 -28.42 5.02 -0.23
CA ASP A 344 -29.36 5.57 0.75
C ASP A 344 -28.68 6.50 1.77
N GLN A 345 -27.44 6.94 1.50
CA GLN A 345 -26.77 7.97 2.28
C GLN A 345 -27.34 9.35 1.91
N ALA A 346 -27.95 10.02 2.89
CA ALA A 346 -28.32 11.43 2.75
C ALA A 346 -27.06 12.32 2.60
N PRO A 347 -27.12 13.47 1.91
CA PRO A 347 -25.99 14.40 1.83
C PRO A 347 -25.39 14.73 3.20
N LEU A 348 -24.07 14.65 3.33
CA LEU A 348 -23.39 14.91 4.59
C LEU A 348 -23.47 16.40 4.98
N PRO A 349 -24.11 16.78 6.10
CA PRO A 349 -24.25 18.18 6.47
C PRO A 349 -22.88 18.79 6.84
N PRO A 350 -22.50 19.98 6.32
CA PRO A 350 -21.21 20.58 6.62
C PRO A 350 -21.15 21.27 8.00
N THR A 351 -22.23 21.20 8.79
CA THR A 351 -22.38 21.94 10.06
C THR A 351 -22.37 21.07 11.30
N HIS A 352 -22.50 19.75 11.15
CA HIS A 352 -22.54 18.79 12.26
C HIS A 352 -22.28 17.37 11.75
N ILE A 353 -21.89 16.46 12.64
CA ILE A 353 -21.78 15.02 12.34
C ILE A 353 -23.19 14.39 12.48
N PRO A 354 -23.77 13.80 11.42
CA PRO A 354 -25.08 13.16 11.50
C PRO A 354 -25.01 11.86 12.33
N ARG A 355 -26.11 11.50 12.98
CA ARG A 355 -26.15 10.30 13.85
C ARG A 355 -26.20 8.99 13.08
N ASP A 356 -26.77 9.02 11.89
CA ASP A 356 -27.07 7.90 10.99
C ASP A 356 -26.14 7.86 9.76
N GLN A 357 -24.91 8.38 9.93
CA GLN A 357 -23.88 8.35 8.90
C GLN A 357 -23.51 6.92 8.50
N LYS A 358 -23.66 6.58 7.22
CA LYS A 358 -23.25 5.29 6.63
C LYS A 358 -21.95 5.43 5.84
N TYR A 359 -21.81 6.52 5.09
CA TYR A 359 -20.59 6.83 4.36
C TYR A 359 -19.54 7.38 5.32
N ILE A 360 -18.57 6.54 5.68
CA ILE A 360 -17.42 6.89 6.50
C ILE A 360 -16.18 6.52 5.69
N ALA A 361 -15.49 7.51 5.14
CA ALA A 361 -14.37 7.35 4.21
C ALA A 361 -13.24 6.54 4.85
N SER A 362 -13.01 6.74 6.15
CA SER A 362 -11.99 5.96 6.88
C SER A 362 -12.27 4.46 6.82
N ASN A 363 -13.50 3.99 6.58
CA ASN A 363 -13.81 2.56 6.51
C ASN A 363 -13.23 1.86 5.28
N PHE A 364 -12.97 2.58 4.18
CA PHE A 364 -12.61 1.96 2.89
C PHE A 364 -11.59 2.71 2.05
N VAL A 365 -11.36 4.01 2.28
CA VAL A 365 -10.38 4.85 1.54
C VAL A 365 -9.04 4.97 2.29
N THR A 366 -8.74 4.03 3.18
CA THR A 366 -7.46 3.98 3.90
C THR A 366 -6.29 3.77 2.95
N MET A 367 -5.05 3.91 3.42
CA MET A 367 -3.92 3.23 2.77
C MET A 367 -4.25 1.73 2.64
N ARG A 368 -3.89 1.13 1.50
CA ARG A 368 -4.36 -0.21 1.09
C ARG A 368 -5.89 -0.34 1.07
N GLY A 369 -6.70 0.73 1.07
CA GLY A 369 -8.16 0.61 1.04
C GLY A 369 -8.63 -0.29 -0.11
N THR A 370 -9.47 -1.29 0.16
CA THR A 370 -9.84 -2.33 -0.81
C THR A 370 -11.35 -2.51 -0.88
N ILE A 371 -11.86 -2.52 -2.12
CA ILE A 371 -13.22 -2.95 -2.46
C ILE A 371 -13.12 -4.33 -3.08
N THR A 372 -13.82 -5.31 -2.51
CA THR A 372 -13.84 -6.70 -2.97
C THR A 372 -15.25 -7.09 -3.39
N PHE A 373 -15.35 -7.79 -4.51
CA PHE A 373 -16.54 -8.46 -4.99
C PHE A 373 -16.25 -9.96 -4.97
N GLU A 374 -17.14 -10.74 -4.38
CA GLU A 374 -17.11 -12.19 -4.45
C GLU A 374 -18.33 -12.67 -5.22
N ARG A 375 -18.13 -13.61 -6.15
CA ARG A 375 -19.19 -14.34 -6.81
C ARG A 375 -19.47 -15.60 -6.02
N LEU A 376 -20.64 -15.64 -5.36
CA LEU A 376 -21.06 -16.76 -4.54
C LEU A 376 -21.92 -17.72 -5.34
N THR A 377 -21.59 -19.01 -5.24
CA THR A 377 -22.46 -20.11 -5.66
C THR A 377 -22.90 -20.87 -4.42
N CYS A 378 -24.21 -20.98 -4.22
CA CYS A 378 -24.79 -21.60 -3.03
C CYS A 378 -25.67 -22.78 -3.44
N GLY A 379 -25.49 -23.93 -2.79
CA GLY A 379 -26.28 -25.14 -3.09
C GLY A 379 -25.99 -25.80 -4.44
N GLY A 380 -24.86 -25.49 -5.09
CA GLY A 380 -24.29 -26.24 -6.22
C GLY A 380 -24.97 -26.12 -7.59
N LYS A 381 -26.20 -25.58 -7.69
CA LYS A 381 -26.95 -25.42 -8.96
C LYS A 381 -27.80 -24.15 -9.07
N GLY A 382 -27.65 -23.19 -8.15
CA GLY A 382 -28.41 -21.93 -8.15
C GLY A 382 -27.78 -20.83 -9.01
N ASP A 383 -28.57 -19.83 -9.36
CA ASP A 383 -28.05 -18.56 -9.91
C ASP A 383 -27.03 -17.94 -8.92
N PRO A 384 -25.92 -17.37 -9.41
CA PRO A 384 -24.90 -16.81 -8.54
C PRO A 384 -25.36 -15.51 -7.86
N TYR A 385 -24.71 -15.20 -6.74
CA TYR A 385 -24.87 -13.94 -6.01
C TYR A 385 -23.56 -13.15 -6.06
N VAL A 386 -23.63 -11.85 -5.82
CA VAL A 386 -22.47 -10.99 -5.57
C VAL A 386 -22.50 -10.50 -4.13
N ARG A 387 -21.39 -10.69 -3.41
CA ARG A 387 -21.16 -10.13 -2.07
C ARG A 387 -20.08 -9.06 -2.18
N ILE A 388 -20.31 -7.91 -1.57
CA ILE A 388 -19.37 -6.77 -1.61
C ILE A 388 -18.76 -6.57 -0.22
N LEU A 389 -17.45 -6.37 -0.19
CA LEU A 389 -16.71 -6.12 1.03
C LEU A 389 -15.87 -4.84 0.88
N LEU A 390 -15.91 -3.98 1.89
CA LEU A 390 -15.00 -2.86 2.02
C LEU A 390 -14.05 -3.13 3.18
N ASN A 391 -12.75 -3.25 2.89
CA ASN A 391 -11.74 -3.61 3.88
C ASN A 391 -12.14 -4.85 4.73
N ASP A 392 -12.65 -5.88 4.06
CA ASP A 392 -13.11 -7.16 4.63
C ASP A 392 -14.40 -7.10 5.48
N ALA A 393 -15.05 -5.94 5.63
CA ALA A 393 -16.40 -5.87 6.21
C ALA A 393 -17.44 -6.00 5.09
N VAL A 394 -18.53 -6.75 5.33
CA VAL A 394 -19.59 -6.96 4.33
C VAL A 394 -20.48 -5.72 4.22
N TYR A 395 -20.70 -5.23 2.99
CA TYR A 395 -21.58 -4.11 2.68
C TYR A 395 -22.69 -4.55 1.71
N PRO A 396 -23.93 -4.66 2.18
CA PRO A 396 -25.08 -4.98 1.34
C PRO A 396 -25.35 -3.89 0.32
N VAL A 397 -25.78 -4.29 -0.88
CA VAL A 397 -26.26 -3.34 -1.90
C VAL A 397 -27.66 -2.87 -1.49
N VAL A 398 -27.88 -1.55 -1.49
CA VAL A 398 -29.18 -0.97 -1.11
C VAL A 398 -30.27 -1.50 -2.05
N GLY A 399 -31.32 -2.08 -1.47
CA GLY A 399 -32.42 -2.69 -2.23
C GLY A 399 -32.05 -3.99 -2.97
N CYS A 400 -30.88 -4.58 -2.71
CA CYS A 400 -30.47 -5.87 -3.25
C CYS A 400 -29.61 -6.67 -2.28
N ASP A 401 -30.24 -7.24 -1.26
CA ASP A 401 -29.57 -7.98 -0.19
C ASP A 401 -30.33 -9.26 0.20
N SER A 402 -31.17 -9.78 -0.69
CA SER A 402 -32.01 -10.95 -0.45
C SER A 402 -31.27 -12.29 -0.56
N GLY A 403 -30.00 -12.28 -0.95
CA GLY A 403 -29.17 -13.47 -1.09
C GLY A 403 -28.51 -13.92 0.23
N PRO A 404 -27.90 -15.12 0.26
CA PRO A 404 -27.18 -15.63 1.43
C PRO A 404 -26.12 -14.65 1.93
N GLY A 405 -26.05 -14.43 3.25
CA GLY A 405 -25.11 -13.46 3.84
C GLY A 405 -25.37 -12.01 3.44
N ARG A 406 -26.62 -11.66 3.11
CA ARG A 406 -27.03 -10.35 2.57
C ARG A 406 -26.34 -9.98 1.26
N SER A 407 -26.05 -10.98 0.44
CA SER A 407 -25.56 -10.80 -0.93
C SER A 407 -26.69 -10.40 -1.89
N CYS A 408 -26.32 -9.88 -3.06
CA CYS A 408 -27.26 -9.48 -4.11
C CYS A 408 -27.32 -10.58 -5.19
N PRO A 409 -28.51 -11.04 -5.66
CA PRO A 409 -28.57 -11.91 -6.84
C PRO A 409 -27.85 -11.26 -8.03
N LEU A 410 -26.94 -11.98 -8.70
CA LEU A 410 -26.04 -11.37 -9.69
C LEU A 410 -26.79 -10.71 -10.86
N LYS A 411 -27.87 -11.35 -11.35
CA LYS A 411 -28.75 -10.80 -12.40
C LYS A 411 -29.44 -9.50 -11.98
N GLN A 412 -29.72 -9.33 -10.69
CA GLN A 412 -30.28 -8.07 -10.16
C GLN A 412 -29.19 -7.01 -10.06
N TYR A 413 -27.99 -7.38 -9.59
CA TYR A 413 -26.85 -6.46 -9.53
C TYR A 413 -26.45 -5.93 -10.90
N GLU A 414 -26.43 -6.79 -11.92
CA GLU A 414 -26.19 -6.40 -13.31
C GLU A 414 -27.17 -5.30 -13.77
N LYS A 415 -28.45 -5.44 -13.46
CA LYS A 415 -29.47 -4.42 -13.76
C LYS A 415 -29.24 -3.12 -13.00
N ILE A 416 -28.80 -3.19 -11.74
CA ILE A 416 -28.47 -2.01 -10.92
C ILE A 416 -27.31 -1.25 -11.55
N VAL A 417 -26.21 -1.94 -11.89
CA VAL A 417 -25.03 -1.32 -12.51
C VAL A 417 -25.37 -0.75 -13.89
N ALA A 418 -26.11 -1.49 -14.71
CA ALA A 418 -26.58 -1.00 -16.02
C ALA A 418 -27.47 0.25 -15.90
N LYS A 419 -28.35 0.28 -14.90
CA LYS A 419 -29.17 1.47 -14.61
C LYS A 419 -28.30 2.66 -14.20
N LYS A 420 -27.32 2.48 -13.30
CA LYS A 420 -26.38 3.55 -12.92
C LYS A 420 -25.58 4.08 -14.11
N GLN A 421 -25.09 3.19 -14.98
CA GLN A 421 -24.41 3.57 -16.21
C GLN A 421 -25.30 4.43 -17.11
N LYS A 422 -26.56 4.03 -17.30
CA LYS A 422 -27.54 4.80 -18.08
C LYS A 422 -27.86 6.16 -17.45
N ASP A 423 -28.14 6.18 -16.15
CA ASP A 423 -28.52 7.39 -15.42
C ASP A 423 -27.36 8.39 -15.33
N SER A 424 -26.10 7.92 -15.41
CA SER A 424 -24.92 8.79 -15.44
C SER A 424 -24.78 9.63 -16.73
N GLY A 425 -25.55 9.31 -17.77
CA GLY A 425 -25.45 9.96 -19.08
C GLY A 425 -24.24 9.50 -19.88
N SER A 426 -23.81 10.31 -20.87
CA SER A 426 -22.65 9.98 -21.70
C SER A 426 -21.35 10.14 -20.92
N PHE A 427 -20.54 9.08 -20.88
CA PHE A 427 -19.19 9.14 -20.33
C PHE A 427 -18.36 10.22 -21.04
N VAL A 428 -18.43 10.30 -22.36
CA VAL A 428 -17.64 11.25 -23.15
C VAL A 428 -18.07 12.68 -22.86
N GLU A 429 -19.37 12.95 -22.75
CA GLU A 429 -19.87 14.28 -22.35
C GLU A 429 -19.39 14.67 -20.95
N ASN A 430 -19.48 13.75 -19.98
CA ASN A 430 -19.00 13.98 -18.62
C ASN A 430 -17.48 14.26 -18.57
N CYS A 431 -16.71 13.57 -19.42
CA CYS A 431 -15.25 13.61 -19.47
C CYS A 431 -14.71 14.84 -20.24
N PHE A 432 -15.33 15.21 -21.37
CA PHE A 432 -14.82 16.21 -22.32
C PHE A 432 -15.71 17.46 -22.46
N GLY A 433 -16.93 17.45 -21.92
CA GLY A 433 -17.84 18.59 -21.95
C GLY A 433 -18.12 19.05 -23.39
N ALA A 434 -17.88 20.34 -23.67
CA ALA A 434 -18.08 20.91 -25.01
C ALA A 434 -17.25 20.25 -26.12
N LYS A 435 -16.21 19.48 -25.78
CA LYS A 435 -15.35 18.75 -26.74
C LYS A 435 -15.81 17.30 -26.99
N ALA A 436 -16.95 16.87 -26.46
CA ALA A 436 -17.40 15.48 -26.51
C ALA A 436 -17.52 14.92 -27.93
N SER A 437 -18.17 15.64 -28.84
CA SER A 437 -18.34 15.16 -30.23
C SER A 437 -17.01 15.00 -30.97
N ALA A 438 -16.03 15.87 -30.70
CA ALA A 438 -14.69 15.75 -31.27
C ALA A 438 -13.95 14.54 -30.69
N ALA A 439 -14.05 14.31 -29.37
CA ALA A 439 -13.47 13.15 -28.72
C ALA A 439 -14.08 11.82 -29.22
N GLU A 440 -15.40 11.77 -29.40
CA GLU A 440 -16.08 10.61 -30.01
C GLU A 440 -15.57 10.30 -31.41
N GLN A 441 -15.40 11.32 -32.25
CA GLN A 441 -14.86 11.13 -33.61
C GLN A 441 -13.41 10.62 -33.58
N SER A 442 -12.56 11.16 -32.71
CA SER A 442 -11.18 10.69 -32.56
C SER A 442 -11.11 9.24 -32.08
N LEU A 443 -11.91 8.88 -31.07
CA LEU A 443 -11.94 7.51 -30.56
C LEU A 443 -12.44 6.52 -31.61
N ALA A 444 -13.49 6.88 -32.35
CA ALA A 444 -14.01 6.06 -33.44
C ALA A 444 -12.99 5.87 -34.58
N ALA A 445 -12.25 6.93 -34.94
CA ALA A 445 -11.20 6.87 -35.96
C ALA A 445 -10.06 5.90 -35.59
N GLU A 446 -9.78 5.75 -34.30
CA GLU A 446 -8.79 4.80 -33.76
C GLU A 446 -9.39 3.41 -33.45
N GLY A 447 -10.69 3.20 -33.70
CA GLY A 447 -11.38 1.94 -33.41
C GLY A 447 -11.52 1.65 -31.91
N LEU A 448 -11.44 2.68 -31.06
CA LEU A 448 -11.47 2.56 -29.61
C LEU A 448 -12.89 2.63 -29.07
N GLN A 449 -13.15 1.81 -28.04
CA GLN A 449 -14.45 1.74 -27.40
C GLN A 449 -14.42 2.49 -26.07
N VAL A 450 -15.49 3.24 -25.78
CA VAL A 450 -15.66 3.97 -24.50
C VAL A 450 -16.14 3.01 -23.41
N LYS A 451 -15.33 1.98 -23.14
CA LYS A 451 -15.59 0.97 -22.11
C LYS A 451 -14.30 0.31 -21.65
N THR A 452 -14.35 -0.35 -20.50
CA THR A 452 -13.23 -1.18 -20.04
C THR A 452 -13.18 -2.50 -20.81
N THR A 453 -12.04 -2.79 -21.43
CA THR A 453 -11.76 -4.02 -22.20
C THR A 453 -10.56 -4.79 -21.67
N PHE A 454 -9.65 -4.17 -20.89
CA PHE A 454 -8.43 -4.84 -20.38
C PHE A 454 -8.69 -6.05 -19.46
N LEU A 455 -9.93 -6.20 -18.96
CA LEU A 455 -10.38 -7.37 -18.19
C LEU A 455 -10.81 -8.57 -19.05
N THR A 456 -10.87 -8.41 -20.37
CA THR A 456 -11.26 -9.45 -21.35
C THR A 456 -10.30 -9.55 -22.52
N ASP A 457 -9.52 -8.50 -22.80
CA ASP A 457 -8.47 -8.44 -23.80
C ASP A 457 -7.17 -7.97 -23.15
N ILE A 458 -6.23 -8.90 -23.00
CA ILE A 458 -4.92 -8.62 -22.37
C ILE A 458 -3.96 -7.89 -23.31
N ASN A 459 -4.32 -7.66 -24.58
CA ASN A 459 -3.58 -6.78 -25.45
C ASN A 459 -4.09 -5.35 -25.28
N LEU A 460 -3.37 -4.55 -24.50
CA LEU A 460 -3.72 -3.16 -24.31
C LEU A 460 -3.52 -2.39 -25.63
N PRO A 461 -4.40 -1.43 -25.95
CA PRO A 461 -4.23 -0.57 -27.13
C PRO A 461 -2.89 0.17 -27.16
N TRP A 462 -2.26 0.35 -26.00
CA TRP A 462 -0.95 1.00 -25.81
C TRP A 462 0.19 0.02 -25.47
N ASP A 463 -0.01 -1.29 -25.65
CA ASP A 463 1.06 -2.27 -25.50
C ASP A 463 2.17 -2.03 -26.52
N GLY A 464 3.41 -1.99 -26.04
CA GLY A 464 4.60 -1.60 -26.80
C GLY A 464 5.32 -0.37 -26.23
N TYR A 465 4.69 0.34 -25.29
CA TYR A 465 5.38 1.30 -24.43
C TYR A 465 6.17 0.51 -23.36
N THR A 466 7.38 0.10 -23.69
CA THR A 466 8.36 -0.26 -22.67
C THR A 466 8.53 0.98 -21.81
N LEU A 467 8.51 0.85 -20.48
CA LEU A 467 8.95 1.92 -19.58
C LEU A 467 10.40 2.28 -19.97
N GLY A 468 10.55 3.24 -20.87
CA GLY A 468 11.82 3.76 -21.29
C GLY A 468 12.38 4.63 -20.18
N ASN A 469 13.00 4.02 -19.17
CA ASN A 469 14.23 4.56 -18.59
C ASN A 469 14.99 3.56 -17.71
N PRO A 470 16.33 3.45 -17.89
CA PRO A 470 17.23 2.57 -17.15
C PRO A 470 17.59 3.18 -15.79
N GLY A 471 16.65 3.16 -14.85
CA GLY A 471 16.89 3.77 -13.53
C GLY A 471 15.93 3.40 -12.41
N VAL A 472 14.84 2.70 -12.70
CA VAL A 472 13.95 2.15 -11.66
C VAL A 472 13.72 0.67 -11.92
N THR A 473 14.82 -0.09 -11.92
CA THR A 473 14.82 -1.27 -11.06
C THR A 473 14.41 -0.72 -9.69
N LEU A 474 13.28 -1.16 -9.10
CA LEU A 474 13.29 -1.31 -7.65
C LEU A 474 14.66 -1.92 -7.37
N GLN A 475 15.52 -1.27 -6.58
CA GLN A 475 16.75 -1.92 -6.12
C GLN A 475 16.33 -3.33 -5.78
N SER A 476 16.82 -4.24 -6.60
CA SER A 476 16.23 -5.54 -6.68
C SER A 476 16.37 -6.07 -5.26
N LEU A 477 15.25 -6.45 -4.65
CA LEU A 477 15.32 -7.49 -3.64
C LEU A 477 15.84 -8.80 -4.29
N ASP A 478 16.01 -8.81 -5.62
CA ASP A 478 16.78 -9.77 -6.41
C ASP A 478 18.30 -9.50 -6.43
N ASN A 479 18.82 -8.47 -5.74
CA ASN A 479 20.21 -8.51 -5.29
C ASN A 479 20.23 -9.41 -4.06
N ALA A 480 20.51 -10.68 -4.32
CA ALA A 480 20.72 -11.73 -3.34
C ALA A 480 21.60 -11.28 -2.17
N ALA A 481 20.98 -10.81 -1.08
CA ALA A 481 21.59 -10.67 0.24
C ALA A 481 20.56 -10.57 1.39
N ALA A 482 19.29 -10.91 1.17
CA ALA A 482 18.35 -11.15 2.28
C ALA A 482 18.23 -12.67 2.47
N CYS A 483 19.02 -13.19 3.42
CA CYS A 483 19.02 -14.60 3.81
C CYS A 483 17.61 -15.05 4.22
N VAL A 484 17.00 -15.94 3.45
CA VAL A 484 15.96 -16.85 3.95
C VAL A 484 16.38 -18.27 3.60
N SER A 485 16.65 -19.04 4.65
CA SER A 485 17.03 -20.45 4.58
C SER A 485 15.82 -21.32 4.23
N ALA A 486 15.98 -22.20 3.25
CA ALA A 486 15.21 -23.43 3.16
C ALA A 486 16.19 -24.55 2.79
N ILE A 487 16.54 -25.39 3.77
CA ILE A 487 17.35 -26.59 3.56
C ILE A 487 16.41 -27.67 3.00
N GLY A 488 16.67 -28.09 1.77
CA GLY A 488 16.08 -29.29 1.17
C GLY A 488 17.08 -29.88 0.18
N VAL A 489 17.75 -30.95 0.60
CA VAL A 489 18.82 -31.60 -0.19
C VAL A 489 18.22 -32.70 -1.06
N THR A 490 18.54 -32.71 -2.35
CA THR A 490 18.71 -33.94 -3.15
C THR A 490 19.83 -33.77 -4.19
N SER A 491 20.66 -34.81 -4.31
CA SER A 491 21.94 -34.89 -5.04
C SER A 491 21.82 -34.78 -6.57
N PRO A 492 22.83 -34.23 -7.29
CA PRO A 492 22.82 -34.15 -8.75
C PRO A 492 23.59 -35.30 -9.43
N SER A 493 23.02 -35.85 -10.50
CA SER A 493 23.74 -36.61 -11.52
C SER A 493 24.39 -35.67 -12.54
N THR A 494 25.66 -35.98 -12.84
CA THR A 494 26.64 -35.32 -13.69
C THR A 494 26.25 -35.13 -15.16
N THR A 495 26.65 -33.99 -15.77
CA THR A 495 27.63 -33.96 -16.88
C THR A 495 28.06 -32.52 -17.21
N SER A 496 29.34 -32.37 -17.53
CA SER A 496 30.08 -31.14 -17.82
C SER A 496 30.27 -30.91 -19.32
N THR A 497 30.28 -29.65 -19.77
CA THR A 497 30.98 -29.21 -20.98
C THR A 497 31.51 -27.79 -20.82
N SER A 498 32.76 -27.55 -21.25
CA SER A 498 33.48 -26.27 -21.17
C SER A 498 33.47 -25.52 -22.49
N SER A 499 33.50 -24.19 -22.45
CA SER A 499 34.14 -23.38 -23.50
C SER A 499 34.53 -21.98 -22.98
N THR A 500 35.78 -21.60 -23.28
CA THR A 500 36.48 -20.34 -23.00
C THR A 500 36.11 -19.20 -23.95
N LEU A 501 36.15 -17.95 -23.48
CA LEU A 501 36.35 -16.75 -24.32
C LEU A 501 37.00 -15.59 -23.55
N SER A 502 37.73 -14.80 -24.33
CA SER A 502 38.87 -13.93 -24.01
C SER A 502 38.55 -12.52 -23.51
N SER A 503 39.55 -11.92 -22.86
CA SER A 503 39.62 -10.59 -22.26
C SER A 503 39.60 -9.40 -23.23
N GLY A 504 39.06 -8.25 -22.78
CA GLY A 504 39.54 -6.93 -23.20
C GLY A 504 38.55 -5.78 -22.99
N GLN A 505 38.71 -5.01 -21.90
CA GLN A 505 38.64 -3.53 -21.80
C GLN A 505 38.31 -3.08 -20.36
N ALA A 506 39.16 -2.22 -19.80
CA ALA A 506 38.85 -1.37 -18.65
C ALA A 506 38.06 -0.14 -19.15
N PRO A 507 37.22 0.53 -18.32
CA PRO A 507 37.81 1.50 -17.40
C PRO A 507 36.99 1.86 -16.12
N HIS A 508 37.68 2.60 -15.24
CA HIS A 508 37.22 3.54 -14.22
C HIS A 508 36.65 3.05 -12.88
N THR A 509 37.37 3.53 -11.86
CA THR A 509 37.19 3.45 -10.41
C THR A 509 36.09 4.39 -9.89
N THR A 510 35.23 3.91 -8.98
CA THR A 510 34.90 4.55 -7.69
C THR A 510 34.04 3.61 -6.82
N PRO A 511 34.07 3.74 -5.48
CA PRO A 511 33.87 2.63 -4.55
C PRO A 511 32.50 2.63 -3.86
N TYR A 512 31.87 1.45 -3.77
CA TYR A 512 30.88 1.16 -2.72
C TYR A 512 31.51 0.19 -1.72
N PRO A 513 31.69 0.56 -0.44
CA PRO A 513 32.20 -0.37 0.54
C PRO A 513 31.03 -1.17 1.15
N HIS A 514 31.28 -2.48 1.29
CA HIS A 514 30.53 -3.48 2.07
C HIS A 514 29.38 -4.21 1.36
N GLY A 515 29.77 -5.26 0.62
CA GLY A 515 28.94 -6.44 0.40
C GLY A 515 29.76 -7.69 0.74
N VAL A 516 29.26 -8.54 1.64
CA VAL A 516 29.80 -9.89 1.85
C VAL A 516 29.19 -10.78 0.77
N GLN A 517 30.02 -11.29 -0.15
CA GLN A 517 29.62 -12.32 -1.11
C GLN A 517 29.92 -13.71 -0.54
N ILE A 518 28.92 -14.59 -0.52
CA ILE A 518 29.12 -16.03 -0.30
C ILE A 518 29.01 -16.72 -1.66
N HIS A 519 30.05 -17.44 -2.06
CA HIS A 519 30.00 -18.37 -3.19
C HIS A 519 29.64 -19.77 -2.71
N ASN A 520 29.09 -20.58 -3.62
CA ASN A 520 28.62 -21.96 -3.41
C ASN A 520 29.49 -22.80 -2.47
N ALA A 521 28.85 -23.70 -1.72
CA ALA A 521 29.49 -24.56 -0.73
C ALA A 521 30.70 -25.33 -1.29
N TYR A 522 31.89 -25.05 -0.75
CA TYR A 522 33.08 -25.86 -0.97
C TYR A 522 33.02 -27.12 -0.12
N GLN A 523 33.36 -28.29 -0.69
CA GLN A 523 33.67 -29.45 0.12
C GLN A 523 35.08 -29.29 0.70
N ILE A 524 35.18 -29.32 2.04
CA ILE A 524 36.44 -29.44 2.76
C ILE A 524 36.65 -30.93 3.03
N THR A 525 37.62 -31.53 2.35
CA THR A 525 38.10 -32.87 2.67
C THR A 525 39.36 -32.78 3.51
N TRP A 526 39.39 -33.56 4.59
CA TRP A 526 40.57 -33.70 5.45
C TRP A 526 41.32 -34.94 5.00
N ALA A 527 42.42 -34.77 4.27
CA ALA A 527 43.41 -35.84 4.14
C ALA A 527 44.24 -35.90 5.44
N SER A 528 44.83 -37.04 5.75
CA SER A 528 45.63 -37.31 6.97
C SER A 528 46.90 -36.45 7.13
N SER A 529 47.10 -35.46 6.27
CA SER A 529 48.05 -34.36 6.45
C SER A 529 47.24 -33.09 6.68
N ASP A 530 47.41 -32.42 7.82
CA ASP A 530 46.65 -31.25 8.35
C ASP A 530 46.61 -29.98 7.45
N LYS A 531 46.36 -30.13 6.15
CA LYS A 531 46.16 -29.04 5.19
C LYS A 531 44.83 -29.26 4.47
N PRO A 532 43.82 -28.41 4.71
CA PRO A 532 42.55 -28.50 3.99
C PRO A 532 42.76 -28.13 2.52
N SER A 533 42.24 -28.95 1.61
CA SER A 533 42.15 -28.62 0.17
C SER A 533 40.71 -28.28 -0.20
N LEU A 534 40.50 -27.16 -0.92
CA LEU A 534 39.21 -26.72 -1.44
C LEU A 534 39.03 -27.24 -2.87
N SER A 535 37.90 -27.89 -3.16
CA SER A 535 37.53 -28.33 -4.51
C SER A 535 36.15 -27.79 -4.91
N PRO A 536 36.00 -27.22 -6.13
CA PRO A 536 37.06 -26.92 -7.08
C PRO A 536 38.01 -25.80 -6.57
N THR A 537 39.24 -25.78 -7.10
CA THR A 537 40.26 -24.78 -6.76
C THR A 537 39.71 -23.35 -6.97
N PRO A 538 39.87 -22.43 -6.00
CA PRO A 538 39.43 -21.04 -6.18
C PRO A 538 40.13 -20.40 -7.39
N PRO A 539 39.47 -19.51 -8.14
CA PRO A 539 40.15 -18.69 -9.14
C PRO A 539 41.25 -17.85 -8.47
N ASP A 540 42.38 -17.67 -9.18
CA ASP A 540 43.52 -16.86 -8.72
C ASP A 540 43.11 -15.39 -8.56
N PHE A 541 43.02 -14.91 -7.32
CA PHE A 541 42.72 -13.53 -6.99
C PHE A 541 43.99 -12.69 -7.00
N SER A 542 44.54 -12.44 -8.19
CA SER A 542 45.66 -11.50 -8.37
C SER A 542 45.27 -10.01 -8.18
N SER A 543 44.10 -9.73 -7.62
CA SER A 543 43.62 -8.39 -7.25
C SER A 543 43.21 -8.33 -5.77
N GLY A 544 44.21 -8.30 -4.89
CA GLY A 544 44.14 -7.55 -3.63
C GLY A 544 43.27 -8.07 -2.47
N CYS A 545 42.79 -9.32 -2.51
CA CYS A 545 42.11 -9.92 -1.34
C CYS A 545 43.00 -10.99 -0.69
N SER A 546 43.48 -10.71 0.53
CA SER A 546 44.15 -11.71 1.38
C SER A 546 43.14 -12.34 2.34
N ALA A 547 42.96 -13.66 2.29
CA ALA A 547 42.14 -14.39 3.25
C ALA A 547 42.89 -14.58 4.58
N VAL A 548 42.28 -14.21 5.71
CA VAL A 548 42.77 -14.56 7.05
C VAL A 548 41.84 -15.61 7.65
N LEU A 549 42.37 -16.81 7.87
CA LEU A 549 41.69 -17.88 8.62
C LEU A 549 41.82 -17.61 10.13
N SER A 550 40.74 -17.17 10.76
CA SER A 550 40.63 -17.10 12.22
C SER A 550 40.11 -18.43 12.76
N THR A 551 40.95 -19.14 13.52
CA THR A 551 40.51 -20.33 14.28
C THR A 551 40.19 -19.91 15.72
N SER A 552 38.91 -19.89 16.08
CA SER A 552 38.54 -19.69 17.50
C SER A 552 38.73 -21.02 18.24
N SER A 553 39.62 -21.05 19.24
CA SER A 553 39.85 -22.24 20.05
C SER A 553 38.72 -22.43 21.08
N LYS A 554 38.34 -23.69 21.31
CA LYS A 554 37.23 -24.14 22.19
C LYS A 554 37.28 -23.65 23.65
N LYS A 555 38.33 -22.93 24.08
CA LYS A 555 38.47 -22.44 25.46
C LYS A 555 37.61 -21.20 25.77
N LYS A 556 37.22 -20.40 24.78
CA LYS A 556 36.50 -19.13 25.01
C LYS A 556 35.01 -19.33 25.39
N TRP A 557 34.38 -20.38 24.89
CA TRP A 557 32.96 -20.68 25.13
C TRP A 557 32.65 -21.15 26.57
N ARG A 558 33.58 -21.78 27.27
CA ARG A 558 33.33 -22.24 28.65
C ARG A 558 33.35 -21.10 29.67
N ALA A 559 34.14 -20.05 29.45
CA ALA A 559 34.24 -18.92 30.38
C ALA A 559 33.02 -17.99 30.33
N GLU A 560 32.40 -17.82 29.14
CA GLU A 560 31.23 -16.95 28.96
C GLU A 560 29.93 -17.58 29.48
N ASP A 561 29.82 -18.92 29.45
CA ASP A 561 28.64 -19.64 29.97
C ASP A 561 28.62 -19.70 31.51
N GLU A 562 29.79 -19.79 32.14
CA GLU A 562 29.94 -19.74 33.60
C GLU A 562 29.65 -18.35 34.18
N ALA A 563 29.98 -17.29 33.45
CA ALA A 563 29.67 -15.90 33.79
C ALA A 563 28.17 -15.56 33.66
N ARG A 564 27.43 -16.27 32.79
CA ARG A 564 25.98 -16.11 32.63
C ARG A 564 25.16 -16.80 33.72
N ARG A 565 25.61 -17.95 34.23
CA ARG A 565 24.94 -18.63 35.36
C ARG A 565 25.03 -17.83 36.66
N ARG A 566 26.18 -17.23 36.97
CA ARG A 566 26.36 -16.43 38.20
C ARG A 566 25.53 -15.13 38.24
N ARG A 567 25.06 -14.62 37.10
CA ARG A 567 24.18 -13.42 37.05
C ARG A 567 22.70 -13.74 37.24
N ARG A 568 22.29 -15.02 37.16
CA ARG A 568 20.88 -15.42 37.24
C ARG A 568 20.40 -15.70 38.67
N ASP A 569 21.31 -15.99 39.59
CA ASP A 569 20.98 -16.38 40.97
C ASP A 569 21.04 -15.22 41.99
N GLY A 570 21.14 -13.96 41.53
CA GLY A 570 21.49 -12.80 42.36
C GLY A 570 20.39 -11.76 42.65
N VAL A 571 19.10 -12.02 42.41
CA VAL A 571 18.03 -11.06 42.75
C VAL A 571 16.95 -11.72 43.59
N GLY A 572 17.11 -11.61 44.92
CA GLY A 572 16.09 -11.93 45.91
C GLY A 572 16.50 -11.53 47.33
N ALA A 573 15.87 -10.48 47.86
CA ALA A 573 15.73 -10.06 49.27
C ALA A 573 16.83 -9.20 49.96
N GLY A 574 16.41 -8.00 50.42
CA GLY A 574 16.49 -7.63 51.83
C GLY A 574 17.62 -6.70 52.33
N ALA A 575 17.27 -5.42 52.54
CA ALA A 575 17.67 -4.49 53.63
C ALA A 575 19.04 -4.57 54.36
N GLY A 576 19.71 -3.40 54.48
CA GLY A 576 20.42 -2.99 55.71
C GLY A 576 21.85 -2.43 55.62
N ARG A 577 21.98 -1.12 55.91
CA ARG A 577 23.08 -0.35 56.59
C ARG A 577 24.56 -0.38 56.13
N GLU A 578 25.13 0.85 56.15
CA GLU A 578 26.52 1.32 56.50
C GLU A 578 27.70 0.70 55.71
N GLY A 579 28.74 1.39 55.24
CA GLY A 579 29.22 2.77 55.29
C GLY A 579 30.64 2.85 54.66
N VAL A 580 31.11 4.08 54.40
CA VAL A 580 32.52 4.55 54.29
C VAL A 580 33.39 4.23 53.05
N ALA A 581 33.76 5.33 52.38
CA ALA A 581 34.99 5.76 51.68
C ALA A 581 36.04 4.74 51.16
N ASP A 582 36.48 4.88 49.90
CA ASP A 582 37.65 5.69 49.50
C ASP A 582 37.89 5.63 47.97
N ASN A 583 38.41 6.74 47.42
CA ASN A 583 38.98 6.91 46.07
C ASN A 583 40.53 6.78 46.18
N PRO A 584 41.38 6.89 45.13
CA PRO A 584 41.19 6.88 43.67
C PRO A 584 42.23 5.97 42.93
N GLY A 585 42.17 5.88 41.60
CA GLY A 585 43.25 5.27 40.80
C GLY A 585 43.09 5.42 39.29
N GLU A 586 43.82 6.38 38.72
CA GLU A 586 44.06 6.56 37.28
C GLU A 586 44.68 5.33 36.62
N LEU A 587 44.40 5.14 35.33
CA LEU A 587 45.23 4.57 34.24
C LEU A 587 44.29 4.60 33.00
N GLY A 588 44.46 5.40 31.95
CA GLY A 588 45.68 5.65 31.20
C GLY A 588 45.85 4.54 30.14
N GLY A 589 45.40 4.76 28.89
CA GLY A 589 45.68 3.82 27.80
C GLY A 589 44.80 3.96 26.55
N ASP A 590 45.22 4.84 25.63
CA ASP A 590 44.92 4.75 24.21
C ASP A 590 45.42 3.43 23.62
N VAL A 591 44.59 2.69 22.87
CA VAL A 591 45.03 1.95 21.68
C VAL A 591 43.88 1.89 20.67
N LYS A 592 44.11 2.53 19.52
CA LYS A 592 43.44 2.25 18.25
C LYS A 592 43.79 0.84 17.78
N THR A 593 42.77 0.08 17.38
CA THR A 593 42.74 -0.65 16.10
C THR A 593 41.31 -1.03 15.75
#